data_AF-A0A9D3U8V0-F1
#
_entry.id   AF-A0A9D3U8V0-F1
#
_cell.length_a   1.000
_cell.length_b   1.000
_cell.length_c   1.000
_cell.angle_alpha   90.00
_cell.angle_beta   90.00
_cell.angle_gamma   90.00
#
_symmetry.space_group_name_H-M   'P 1'
#
loop_
_entity.id
_entity.type
_entity.pdbx_description
1 polymer ?
#
loop_
_entity_poly.entity_id
_entity_poly.type
_entity_poly.pdbx_seq_one_letter_code
_entity_poly.pdbx_strand_id
1 'polypeptide(L)'
;MEASLGEIPFGIDFHPSKELVTLSLIIGDLHLYKYNTDDSLLQRCLDLHAHAESCRTVRFINGGQAVATGSKDCSILATDVETESIIAHLENARMSSIV
;
A
#
# COMPACT_ATOMS: atom_id res chain seq x y z
N MET A 1 -10.45 3.72 -16.01
CA MET A 1 -10.23 4.11 -14.61
C MET A 1 -8.89 4.79 -14.48
N GLU A 2 -8.88 5.98 -13.89
CA GLU A 2 -7.65 6.72 -13.60
C GLU A 2 -7.68 7.11 -12.12
N ALA A 3 -6.61 6.78 -11.39
CA ALA A 3 -6.40 7.30 -10.05
C ALA A 3 -5.63 8.62 -10.18
N SER A 4 -6.26 9.76 -9.92
CA SER A 4 -5.54 11.03 -9.81
C SER A 4 -4.79 11.08 -8.48
N LEU A 5 -3.58 10.50 -8.47
CA LEU A 5 -2.77 10.34 -7.25
C LEU A 5 -2.14 11.65 -6.79
N GLY A 6 -1.83 12.58 -7.71
CA GLY A 6 -1.02 13.77 -7.43
C GLY A 6 0.46 13.48 -7.17
N GLU A 7 0.81 12.20 -7.00
CA GLU A 7 2.12 11.71 -6.59
C GLU A 7 2.58 10.52 -7.45
N ILE A 8 3.85 10.17 -7.34
CA ILE A 8 4.47 9.09 -8.11
C ILE A 8 4.26 7.75 -7.38
N PRO A 9 3.60 6.74 -8.01
CA PRO A 9 3.55 5.40 -7.47
C PRO A 9 4.87 4.65 -7.72
N PHE A 10 5.32 3.89 -6.72
CA PHE A 10 6.46 2.97 -6.84
C PHE A 10 6.03 1.51 -6.94
N GLY A 11 4.97 1.13 -6.23
CA GLY A 11 4.46 -0.23 -6.18
C GLY A 11 2.96 -0.26 -6.40
N ILE A 12 2.50 -1.35 -6.99
CA ILE A 12 1.10 -1.70 -7.17
C ILE A 12 0.92 -3.19 -6.90
N ASP A 13 -0.19 -3.56 -6.28
CA ASP A 13 -0.61 -4.95 -6.19
C ASP A 13 -2.14 -5.07 -6.20
N PHE A 14 -2.64 -6.16 -6.77
CA PHE A 14 -4.08 -6.44 -6.85
C PHE A 14 -4.46 -7.49 -5.81
N HIS A 15 -5.57 -7.28 -5.13
CA HIS A 15 -6.05 -8.24 -4.14
C HIS A 15 -6.38 -9.57 -4.84
N PRO A 16 -6.02 -10.72 -4.24
CA PRO A 16 -6.10 -12.02 -4.93
C PRO A 16 -7.53 -12.47 -5.30
N SER A 17 -8.55 -11.89 -4.68
CA SER A 17 -9.96 -12.32 -4.85
C SER A 17 -11.02 -11.22 -4.77
N LYS A 18 -10.65 -9.95 -4.63
CA LYS A 18 -11.57 -8.81 -4.46
C LYS A 18 -11.16 -7.72 -5.43
N GLU A 19 -12.07 -6.83 -5.79
CA GLU A 19 -11.81 -5.68 -6.66
C GLU A 19 -11.09 -4.56 -5.90
N LEU A 20 -9.96 -4.90 -5.28
CA LEU A 20 -9.10 -3.99 -4.54
C LEU A 20 -7.74 -3.91 -5.20
N VAL A 21 -7.19 -2.70 -5.25
CA VAL A 21 -5.83 -2.44 -5.72
C VAL A 21 -5.14 -1.52 -4.72
N THR A 22 -3.91 -1.86 -4.37
CA THR A 22 -3.09 -1.06 -3.45
C THR A 22 -1.92 -0.41 -4.19
N LEU A 23 -1.53 0.77 -3.74
CA LEU A 23 -0.46 1.57 -4.32
C LEU A 23 0.46 2.08 -3.21
N SER A 24 1.76 2.00 -3.42
CA SER A 24 2.76 2.67 -2.60
C SER A 24 3.32 3.89 -3.31
N LEU A 25 3.47 5.00 -2.60
CA LEU A 25 3.82 6.30 -3.17
C LEU A 25 5.20 6.81 -2.75
N ILE A 26 5.74 7.72 -3.56
CA ILE A 26 7.05 8.35 -3.35
C ILE A 26 7.15 9.12 -2.02
N ILE A 27 6.03 9.60 -1.51
CA ILE A 27 5.96 10.36 -0.26
C ILE A 27 5.81 9.48 0.99
N GLY A 28 5.83 8.15 0.85
CA GLY A 28 5.71 7.22 1.98
C GLY A 28 4.30 6.68 2.21
N ASP A 29 3.35 7.15 1.42
CA ASP A 29 1.94 6.80 1.58
C ASP A 29 1.60 5.43 0.97
N LEU A 30 0.61 4.79 1.60
CA LEU A 30 -0.07 3.59 1.16
C LEU A 30 -1.53 3.95 0.87
N HIS A 31 -1.95 3.75 -0.37
CA HIS A 31 -3.36 3.86 -0.74
C HIS A 31 -3.97 2.48 -1.02
N LEU A 32 -5.26 2.34 -0.71
CA LEU A 32 -6.09 1.22 -1.13
C LEU A 32 -7.29 1.78 -1.88
N TYR A 33 -7.56 1.25 -3.07
CA TYR A 33 -8.73 1.60 -3.86
C TYR A 33 -9.57 0.38 -4.12
N LYS A 34 -10.89 0.55 -4.04
CA LYS A 34 -11.85 -0.36 -4.65
C LYS A 34 -12.11 0.10 -6.08
N TYR A 35 -12.03 -0.84 -7.02
CA TYR A 35 -12.38 -0.62 -8.41
C TYR A 35 -13.63 -1.42 -8.78
N ASN A 36 -14.26 -1.03 -9.88
CA ASN A 36 -15.40 -1.70 -10.49
C ASN A 36 -15.04 -1.95 -11.96
N THR A 37 -15.43 -3.08 -12.52
CA THR A 37 -15.19 -3.37 -13.94
C THR A 37 -16.24 -2.73 -14.85
N ASP A 38 -17.44 -2.49 -14.33
CA ASP A 38 -18.59 -1.93 -15.06
C ASP A 38 -18.62 -0.39 -15.02
N ASP A 39 -18.02 0.21 -13.99
CA ASP A 39 -17.96 1.66 -13.81
C ASP A 39 -16.50 2.13 -13.79
N SER A 40 -16.21 3.30 -14.35
CA SER A 40 -14.87 3.87 -14.38
C SER A 40 -14.45 4.61 -13.09
N LEU A 41 -15.23 4.48 -12.01
CA LEU A 41 -14.98 5.10 -10.71
C LEU A 41 -14.12 4.29 -9.74
N LEU A 42 -12.93 4.81 -9.40
CA LEU A 42 -12.11 4.30 -8.30
C LEU A 42 -12.54 4.93 -6.98
N GLN A 43 -12.85 4.11 -5.98
CA GLN A 43 -13.15 4.57 -4.62
C GLN A 43 -11.93 4.36 -3.73
N ARG A 44 -11.41 5.43 -3.12
CA ARG A 44 -10.34 5.31 -2.12
C ARG A 44 -10.93 4.76 -0.82
N CYS A 45 -10.39 3.64 -0.34
CA CYS A 45 -10.75 3.01 0.91
C CYS A 45 -9.77 3.42 2.01
N LEU A 46 -8.46 3.34 1.73
CA LEU A 46 -7.40 3.68 2.67
C LEU A 46 -6.49 4.76 2.09
N ASP A 47 -6.08 5.67 2.96
CA ASP A 47 -5.04 6.68 2.76
C ASP A 47 -4.20 6.75 4.04
N LEU A 48 -3.06 6.06 4.04
CA LEU A 48 -2.22 5.86 5.22
C LEU A 48 -0.80 6.36 4.94
N HIS A 49 -0.33 7.31 5.75
CA HIS A 49 1.09 7.67 5.79
C HIS A 49 1.87 6.57 6.52
N ALA A 50 2.35 5.58 5.76
CA ALA A 50 2.97 4.38 6.30
C ALA A 50 4.44 4.57 6.68
N HIS A 51 5.13 5.51 6.03
CA HIS A 51 6.59 5.60 6.07
C HIS A 51 7.09 7.05 6.00
N ALA A 52 8.23 7.33 6.63
CA ALA A 52 8.84 8.66 6.66
C ALA A 52 9.60 8.99 5.37
N GLU A 53 9.99 7.97 4.61
CA GLU A 53 10.54 8.10 3.26
C GLU A 53 9.74 7.28 2.26
N SER A 54 10.17 7.26 0.99
CA SER A 54 9.45 6.61 -0.10
C SER A 54 9.03 5.17 0.21
N CYS A 55 7.74 4.89 0.07
CA CYS A 55 7.16 3.55 0.14
C CYS A 55 7.38 2.86 -1.20
N ARG A 56 8.37 1.98 -1.26
CA ARG A 56 8.93 1.45 -2.52
C ARG A 56 8.30 0.16 -2.98
N THR A 57 7.71 -0.59 -2.06
CA THR A 57 7.06 -1.86 -2.38
C THR A 57 5.80 -2.04 -1.56
N VAL A 58 4.85 -2.75 -2.15
CA VAL A 58 3.58 -3.09 -1.53
C VAL A 58 3.11 -4.46 -2.03
N ARG A 59 2.61 -5.30 -1.14
CA ARG A 59 2.02 -6.61 -1.48
C ARG A 59 0.83 -6.93 -0.59
N PHE A 60 -0.22 -7.48 -1.17
CA PHE A 60 -1.20 -8.24 -0.41
C PHE A 60 -0.55 -9.52 0.13
N ILE A 61 -0.77 -9.80 1.40
CA ILE A 61 -0.27 -10.97 2.11
C ILE A 61 -1.43 -11.70 2.80
N ASN A 62 -1.17 -12.92 3.28
CA ASN A 62 -2.15 -13.69 4.03
C ASN A 62 -3.52 -13.81 3.33
N GLY A 63 -3.51 -14.17 2.03
CA GLY A 63 -4.72 -14.29 1.22
C GLY A 63 -5.46 -12.97 0.96
N GLY A 64 -4.80 -11.83 1.15
CA GLY A 64 -5.37 -10.49 0.96
C GLY A 64 -5.96 -9.88 2.23
N GLN A 65 -5.83 -10.53 3.39
CA GLN A 65 -6.29 -9.98 4.67
C GLN A 65 -5.44 -8.81 5.15
N ALA A 66 -4.17 -8.75 4.74
CA ALA A 66 -3.26 -7.68 5.10
C ALA A 66 -2.45 -7.21 3.89
N VAL A 67 -1.90 -6.00 4.00
CA VAL A 67 -0.95 -5.44 3.05
C VAL A 67 0.36 -5.20 3.79
N ALA A 68 1.47 -5.64 3.19
CA ALA A 68 2.81 -5.34 3.65
C ALA A 68 3.46 -4.29 2.74
N THR A 69 4.06 -3.27 3.34
CA THR A 69 4.82 -2.22 2.67
C THR A 69 6.26 -2.19 3.15
N GLY A 70 7.15 -1.70 2.28
CA GLY A 70 8.57 -1.50 2.61
C GLY A 70 9.08 -0.17 2.07
N SER A 71 9.93 0.49 2.86
CA SER A 71 10.38 1.86 2.59
C SER A 71 11.88 2.04 2.55
N LYS A 72 12.29 3.16 1.95
CA LYS A 72 13.67 3.67 1.94
C LYS A 72 14.18 3.97 3.35
N ASP A 73 13.29 4.30 4.28
CA ASP A 73 13.61 4.52 5.71
C ASP A 73 13.96 3.24 6.48
N CYS A 74 14.06 2.10 5.77
CA CYS A 74 14.40 0.79 6.31
C CYS A 74 13.32 0.19 7.24
N SER A 75 12.08 0.68 7.17
CA SER A 75 10.95 0.07 7.88
C SER A 75 10.08 -0.83 6.99
N ILE A 76 9.40 -1.77 7.65
CA ILE A 76 8.35 -2.61 7.07
C ILE A 76 7.09 -2.40 7.90
N LEU A 77 5.96 -2.15 7.24
CA LEU A 77 4.67 -1.97 7.91
C LEU A 77 3.66 -2.96 7.35
N ALA A 78 2.87 -3.56 8.23
CA ALA A 78 1.77 -4.45 7.86
C ALA A 78 0.45 -3.83 8.34
N THR A 79 -0.49 -3.67 7.42
CA THR A 79 -1.82 -3.07 7.66
C THR A 79 -2.90 -4.09 7.38
N ASP A 80 -3.88 -4.19 8.26
CA ASP A 80 -5.07 -4.99 8.07
C ASP A 80 -6.01 -4.33 7.04
N VAL A 81 -6.50 -5.10 6.06
CA VAL A 81 -7.28 -4.55 4.94
C VAL A 81 -8.71 -4.22 5.33
N GLU A 82 -9.28 -4.91 6.31
CA GLU A 82 -10.68 -4.74 6.71
C GLU A 82 -10.84 -3.62 7.75
N THR A 83 -9.94 -3.60 8.73
CA THR A 83 -9.96 -2.66 9.85
C THR A 83 -9.07 -1.44 9.63
N GLU A 84 -8.29 -1.45 8.54
CA GLU A 84 -7.35 -0.38 8.16
C GLU A 84 -6.28 -0.08 9.23
N SER A 85 -6.14 -0.98 10.20
CA SER A 85 -5.29 -0.82 11.37
C SER A 85 -3.90 -1.39 11.15
N ILE A 86 -2.90 -0.79 11.78
CA ILE A 86 -1.53 -1.31 11.76
C ILE A 86 -1.48 -2.61 12.58
N ILE A 87 -1.09 -3.70 11.94
CA ILE A 87 -0.86 -5.01 12.56
C ILE A 87 0.54 -5.03 13.19
N ALA A 88 1.53 -4.56 12.44
CA ALA A 88 2.92 -4.56 12.87
C ALA A 88 3.69 -3.44 12.18
N HIS A 89 4.68 -2.92 12.89
CA HIS A 89 5.65 -1.98 12.36
C HIS A 89 7.04 -2.40 12.83
N LEU A 90 7.92 -2.71 11.88
CA LEU A 90 9.29 -3.10 12.12
C LEU A 90 10.22 -2.01 11.59
N GLU A 91 10.82 -1.29 12.51
CA GLU A 91 11.85 -0.28 12.23
C GLU A 91 13.22 -0.95 12.09
N ASN A 92 14.13 -0.33 11.33
CA ASN A 92 15.49 -0.82 11.10
C ASN A 92 15.54 -2.28 10.62
N ALA A 93 14.58 -2.68 9.77
CA ALA A 93 14.44 -4.04 9.25
C ALA A 93 15.66 -4.50 8.44
N ARG A 94 16.48 -3.55 7.96
CA ARG A 94 17.65 -3.79 7.12
C ARG A 94 18.75 -2.76 7.46
N MET A 95 20.00 -3.14 7.24
CA MET A 95 21.15 -2.22 7.31
C MET A 95 21.21 -1.22 6.14
N SER A 96 20.36 -1.41 5.11
CA SER A 96 20.26 -0.55 3.94
C SER A 96 18.81 -0.47 3.47
N SER A 97 18.46 0.61 2.75
CA SER A 97 17.11 0.85 2.23
C SER A 97 16.52 -0.34 1.49
N ILE A 98 15.21 -0.55 1.64
CA ILE A 98 14.46 -1.47 0.79
C ILE A 98 14.44 -0.87 -0.61
N VAL A 99 14.83 -1.66 -1.62
CA VAL A 99 14.95 -1.22 -3.03
C VAL A 99 13.76 -1.72 -3.81
#